data_AF-A0A965R2N8-F1
#
_entry.id   AF-A0A965R2N8-F1
#
_cell.length_a   1.000
_cell.length_b   1.000
_cell.length_c   1.000
_cell.angle_alpha   90.00
_cell.angle_beta   90.00
_cell.angle_gamma   90.00
#
_symmetry.space_group_name_H-M   'P 1'
#
loop_
_entity.id
_entity.type
_entity.pdbx_description
1 polymer ?
#
loop_
_entity_poly.entity_id
_entity_poly.type
_entity_poly.pdbx_seq_one_letter_code
_entity_poly.pdbx_strand_id
1 'polypeptide(L)'
;MSNWKALQDAVKTRFGSELDHEALLFIIGLQELAQVNRSFKKQEKLEIMHIAVCVLLAPYGFYKYTGRDADGWPHFESLKSLPSLTPKQQHRL
;
A
#
# COMPACT_ATOMS: atom_id res chain seq x y z
N MET A 1 -16.44 14.03 14.06
CA MET A 1 -16.21 13.76 12.63
C MET A 1 -15.39 12.49 12.52
N SER A 2 -15.79 11.53 11.69
CA SER A 2 -15.07 10.26 11.54
C SER A 2 -13.65 10.52 11.03
N ASN A 3 -12.63 9.92 11.64
CA ASN A 3 -11.21 10.09 11.28
C ASN A 3 -10.94 9.89 9.77
N TRP A 4 -11.75 9.06 9.11
CA TRP A 4 -11.68 8.82 7.68
C TRP A 4 -11.96 10.06 6.82
N LYS A 5 -12.97 10.87 7.18
CA LYS A 5 -13.33 12.05 6.38
C LYS A 5 -12.26 13.13 6.47
N ALA A 6 -11.67 13.31 7.66
CA ALA A 6 -10.54 14.20 7.84
C ALA A 6 -9.30 13.76 7.02
N LEU A 7 -9.05 12.44 6.92
CA LEU A 7 -8.00 11.90 6.06
C LEU A 7 -8.28 12.20 4.58
N GLN A 8 -9.51 11.94 4.12
CA GLN A 8 -9.91 12.22 2.74
C GLN A 8 -9.75 13.71 2.39
N ASP A 9 -10.17 14.61 3.28
CA ASP A 9 -10.03 16.05 3.10
C ASP A 9 -8.56 16.48 3.07
N ALA A 10 -7.71 15.90 3.92
CA ALA A 10 -6.27 16.17 3.93
C ALA A 10 -5.59 15.69 2.64
N VAL A 11 -5.94 14.49 2.17
CA VAL A 11 -5.44 13.94 0.90
C VAL A 11 -5.89 14.81 -0.28
N LYS A 12 -7.17 15.20 -0.32
CA LYS A 12 -7.73 16.08 -1.36
C LYS A 12 -7.01 17.43 -1.38
N THR A 13 -6.74 18.00 -0.20
CA THR A 13 -5.99 19.25 -0.07
C THR A 13 -4.54 19.11 -0.58
N ARG A 14 -3.89 17.99 -0.29
CA ARG A 14 -2.49 17.73 -0.66
C ARG A 14 -2.30 17.49 -2.17
N PHE A 15 -3.22 16.75 -2.79
CA PHE A 15 -3.09 16.28 -4.18
C PHE A 15 -4.01 17.01 -5.18
N GLY A 16 -4.93 17.86 -4.69
CA GLY A 16 -5.83 18.65 -5.52
C GLY A 16 -7.03 17.86 -6.10
N SER A 17 -7.12 16.55 -5.82
CA SER A 17 -8.18 15.67 -6.29
C SER A 17 -8.55 14.63 -5.23
N GLU A 18 -9.75 14.06 -5.35
CA GLU A 18 -10.09 12.87 -4.57
C GLU A 18 -9.32 11.68 -5.13
N LEU A 19 -8.61 10.99 -4.23
CA LEU A 19 -7.88 9.77 -4.56
C LEU A 19 -8.71 8.56 -4.16
N ASP A 20 -8.74 7.58 -5.05
CA ASP A 20 -9.29 6.26 -4.75
C ASP A 20 -8.31 5.42 -3.92
N HIS A 21 -8.78 4.25 -3.49
CA HIS A 21 -7.99 3.34 -2.66
C HIS A 21 -6.73 2.85 -3.37
N GLU A 22 -6.77 2.64 -4.69
CA GLU A 22 -5.60 2.19 -5.47
C GLU A 22 -4.52 3.28 -5.51
N ALA A 23 -4.90 4.53 -5.74
CA ALA A 23 -3.96 5.66 -5.71
C ALA A 23 -3.35 5.86 -4.31
N LEU A 24 -4.14 5.70 -3.24
CA LEU A 24 -3.64 5.76 -1.88
C LEU A 24 -2.60 4.66 -1.59
N LEU A 25 -2.91 3.41 -1.94
CA LEU A 25 -1.96 2.29 -1.79
C LEU A 25 -0.71 2.54 -2.61
N PHE A 26 -0.85 3.02 -3.85
CA PHE A 26 0.30 3.31 -4.70
C PHE A 26 1.22 4.39 -4.09
N ILE A 27 0.65 5.47 -3.53
CA ILE A 27 1.42 6.53 -2.89
C ILE A 27 2.16 6.03 -1.66
N ILE A 28 1.49 5.28 -0.79
CA ILE A 28 2.11 4.69 0.41
C ILE A 28 3.27 3.79 0.00
N GLY A 29 3.03 2.88 -0.95
CA GLY A 29 4.07 1.97 -1.44
C GLY A 29 5.24 2.71 -2.09
N LEU A 30 4.97 3.78 -2.84
CA LEU A 30 6.01 4.59 -3.48
C LEU A 30 6.88 5.33 -2.46
N GLN A 31 6.27 5.84 -1.38
CA GLN A 31 7.00 6.46 -0.26
C GLN A 31 7.93 5.45 0.42
N GLU A 32 7.44 4.24 0.68
CA GLU A 32 8.20 3.16 1.30
C GLU A 32 9.33 2.64 0.39
N LEU A 33 9.09 2.58 -0.92
CA LEU A 33 10.12 2.23 -1.89
C LEU A 33 11.25 3.28 -1.93
N ALA A 34 10.94 4.55 -1.67
CA ALA A 34 11.89 5.68 -1.67
C ALA A 34 12.60 5.91 -3.03
N GLN A 35 11.97 5.49 -4.14
CA GLN A 35 12.50 5.65 -5.50
C GLN A 35 11.54 6.46 -6.38
N VAL A 36 11.38 7.75 -6.07
CA VAL A 36 10.35 8.62 -6.69
C VAL A 36 10.67 9.10 -8.11
N ASN A 37 11.93 8.99 -8.56
CA ASN A 37 12.40 9.54 -9.84
C ASN A 37 12.50 8.51 -10.99
N ARG A 38 11.76 7.39 -10.91
CA ARG A 38 11.75 6.38 -11.99
C ARG A 38 10.34 6.08 -12.48
N SER A 39 10.22 5.77 -13.77
CA SER A 39 8.98 5.27 -14.36
C SER A 39 8.81 3.79 -14.05
N PHE A 40 7.63 3.40 -13.57
CA PHE A 40 7.31 2.02 -13.21
C PHE A 40 6.45 1.35 -14.29
N LYS A 41 6.81 0.13 -14.67
CA LYS A 41 5.98 -0.75 -15.51
C LYS A 41 4.70 -1.14 -14.77
N LYS A 42 3.68 -1.58 -15.53
CA LYS A 42 2.40 -2.00 -14.95
C LYS A 42 2.56 -3.03 -13.82
N GLN A 43 3.43 -4.02 -14.00
CA GLN A 43 3.69 -5.03 -12.97
C GLN A 43 4.33 -4.41 -11.73
N GLU A 44 5.34 -3.56 -11.88
CA GLU A 44 5.99 -2.89 -10.75
C GLU A 44 5.01 -2.01 -9.97
N LYS A 45 4.01 -1.41 -10.63
CA LYS A 45 2.96 -0.68 -9.92
C LYS A 45 2.11 -1.58 -9.02
N LEU A 46 1.84 -2.81 -9.44
CA LEU A 46 1.16 -3.81 -8.61
C LEU A 46 2.03 -4.21 -7.41
N GLU A 47 3.32 -4.43 -7.63
CA GLU A 47 4.28 -4.72 -6.56
C GLU A 47 4.38 -3.56 -5.55
N ILE A 48 4.37 -2.31 -6.03
CA ILE A 48 4.35 -1.12 -5.16
C ILE A 48 3.09 -1.10 -4.28
N MET A 49 1.92 -1.39 -4.86
CA MET A 49 0.70 -1.48 -4.05
C MET A 49 0.77 -2.64 -3.05
N HIS A 50 1.43 -3.75 -3.39
CA HIS A 50 1.65 -4.85 -2.45
C HIS A 50 2.52 -4.43 -1.27
N ILE A 51 3.60 -3.66 -1.51
CA ILE A 51 4.42 -3.07 -0.44
C ILE A 51 3.56 -2.27 0.53
N ALA A 52 2.66 -1.43 0.02
CA ALA A 52 1.77 -0.64 0.86
C ALA A 52 0.89 -1.51 1.76
N VAL A 53 0.34 -2.61 1.23
CA VAL A 53 -0.45 -3.57 2.01
C VAL A 53 0.41 -4.22 3.09
N CYS A 54 1.62 -4.68 2.76
CA CYS A 54 2.54 -5.26 3.73
C CYS A 54 2.89 -4.28 4.86
N VAL A 55 3.15 -3.02 4.53
CA VAL A 55 3.48 -1.97 5.49
C VAL A 55 2.29 -1.65 6.40
N LEU A 56 1.10 -1.53 5.84
CA LEU A 56 -0.13 -1.29 6.62
C LEU A 56 -0.46 -2.46 7.56
N LEU A 57 -0.14 -3.68 7.17
CA LEU A 57 -0.47 -4.90 7.93
C LEU A 57 0.66 -5.39 8.84
N ALA A 58 1.88 -4.85 8.72
CA ALA A 58 3.00 -5.20 9.57
C ALA A 58 2.77 -4.89 11.07
N PRO A 59 2.20 -3.73 11.46
CA PRO A 59 1.85 -3.45 12.87
C PRO A 59 0.85 -4.44 13.47
N TYR A 60 0.04 -5.09 12.63
CA TYR A 60 -0.94 -6.10 13.04
C TYR A 60 -0.34 -7.53 13.08
N GLY A 61 0.94 -7.67 12.74
CA GLY A 61 1.68 -8.93 12.80
C GLY A 61 1.35 -9.91 11.68
N PHE A 62 0.86 -9.44 10.53
CA PHE A 62 0.71 -10.27 9.33
C PHE A 62 1.99 -10.35 8.51
N TYR A 63 2.76 -9.26 8.49
CA TYR A 63 4.01 -9.17 7.75
C TYR A 63 5.14 -8.67 8.66
N LYS A 64 6.36 -9.09 8.36
CA LYS A 64 7.58 -8.62 9.00
C LYS A 64 8.56 -8.19 7.93
N TYR A 65 9.05 -6.97 8.04
CA TYR A 65 10.10 -6.48 7.15
C TYR A 65 11.39 -7.30 7.33
N THR A 66 11.96 -7.79 6.22
CA THR A 66 13.17 -8.63 6.22
C THR A 66 14.39 -7.96 5.60
N GLY A 67 14.22 -6.82 4.93
CA GLY A 67 15.32 -6.07 4.32
C GLY A 67 14.96 -5.56 2.94
N ARG A 68 15.97 -5.12 2.19
CA ARG A 68 15.85 -4.76 0.77
C ARG A 68 16.70 -5.69 -0.08
N ASP A 69 16.27 -5.94 -1.31
CA ASP A 69 17.09 -6.63 -2.30
C ASP A 69 18.10 -5.70 -2.98
N ALA A 70 18.85 -6.25 -3.94
CA ALA A 70 19.87 -5.53 -4.70
C ALA A 70 19.30 -4.36 -5.53
N ASP A 71 18.03 -4.44 -5.92
CA ASP A 71 17.31 -3.40 -6.67
C ASP A 71 16.64 -2.37 -5.73
N GLY A 72 16.82 -2.54 -4.41
CA GLY A 72 16.34 -1.66 -3.37
C GLY A 72 14.87 -1.85 -2.99
N TRP A 73 14.23 -2.95 -3.44
CA TRP A 73 12.84 -3.25 -3.11
C TRP A 73 12.72 -3.83 -1.70
N PRO A 74 11.80 -3.32 -0.87
CA PRO A 74 11.58 -3.85 0.47
C PRO A 74 10.91 -5.23 0.42
N HIS A 75 11.44 -6.17 1.20
CA HIS A 75 10.92 -7.53 1.33
C HIS A 75 10.24 -7.73 2.68
N PHE A 76 9.20 -8.56 2.66
CA PHE A 76 8.38 -8.87 3.82
C PHE A 76 8.17 -10.38 3.93
N GLU A 77 8.40 -10.91 5.12
CA GLU A 77 8.03 -12.27 5.48
C GLU A 77 6.59 -12.30 5.97
N SER A 78 5.78 -13.23 5.45
CA SER A 78 4.41 -13.46 5.89
C SER A 78 4.43 -14.27 7.20
N LEU A 79 3.99 -13.64 8.30
CA LEU A 79 3.93 -14.26 9.61
C LEU A 79 2.59 -14.97 9.88
N LYS A 80 1.52 -14.49 9.24
CA LYS A 80 0.16 -15.04 9.38
C LYS A 80 -0.48 -15.10 8.01
N SER A 81 -1.14 -16.21 7.71
CA SER A 81 -2.02 -16.29 6.56
C SER A 81 -3.14 -15.27 6.74
N LEU A 82 -3.24 -14.32 5.82
CA LEU A 82 -4.44 -13.50 5.73
C LEU A 82 -5.64 -14.45 5.55
N PRO A 83 -6.76 -14.23 6.25
CA PRO A 83 -7.98 -14.96 5.93
C PRO A 83 -8.24 -14.73 4.45
N SER A 84 -8.33 -15.80 3.66
CA SER A 84 -8.52 -15.72 2.22
C SER A 84 -9.82 -14.97 1.95
N LEU A 85 -9.73 -13.69 1.62
CA LEU A 85 -10.85 -12.92 1.12
C LEU A 85 -11.18 -13.51 -0.24
N THR A 86 -12.25 -14.30 -0.28
CA THR A 86 -12.78 -14.76 -1.55
C THR A 86 -13.18 -13.51 -2.36
N PRO A 87 -13.02 -13.48 -3.68
CA PRO A 87 -13.37 -12.31 -4.52
C PRO A 87 -14.78 -11.75 -4.27
N LYS A 88 -15.71 -12.59 -3.79
CA LYS A 88 -17.08 -12.22 -3.39
C LYS A 88 -17.18 -11.37 -2.10
N GLN A 89 -16.13 -11.30 -1.28
CA GLN A 89 -16.08 -10.47 -0.08
C GLN A 89 -15.47 -9.09 -0.35
N GLN A 90 -14.59 -8.96 -1.35
CA GLN A 90 -13.96 -7.69 -1.74
C GLN A 90 -14.95 -6.69 -2.35
N HIS A 91 -16.03 -7.16 -2.99
CA HIS A 91 -17.05 -6.33 -3.62
C HIS A 91 -18.15 -5.81 -2.68
N ARG A 92 -18.08 -6.10 -1.38
CA ARG A 92 -19.14 -5.80 -0.39
C ARG A 92 -18.73 -4.85 0.74
N LEU A 93 -17.65 -4.10 0.56
CA LEU A 93 -17.29 -2.97 1.42
C LEU A 93 -17.47 -1.65 0.67
#